data_AF-A0A5J6MS40-F1
#
_entry.id   AF-A0A5J6MS40-F1
#
_cell.length_a   1.000
_cell.length_b   1.000
_cell.length_c   1.000
_cell.angle_alpha   90.00
_cell.angle_beta   90.00
_cell.angle_gamma   90.00
#
_symmetry.space_group_name_H-M   'P 1'
#
loop_
_entity.id
_entity.type
_entity.pdbx_description
1 polymer ?
#
loop_
_entity_poly.entity_id
_entity_poly.type
_entity_poly.pdbx_seq_one_letter_code
_entity_poly.pdbx_strand_id
1 'polypeptide(L)'
;MGTKYTQLSAEERAILASLQAKDHSIRQIAAALDRPASTISRELKRNTGRQIGYRAVYAQQQTRARRWRGSRLERDAKLRRQVLDGLKKGWSPEQVCGWLERQQGRHVISPESIYRFIQAQITRHKDYRWRHYLPRAKSKRGRRGRKGGSSALHIQDRVSIAERPAAVGDRSVAGNWEADLMMFTRYGQALLALHERSSRLLIVGRSNGKHAEPIADAIASLLGPLPQSLRQTITFDNGTEFARHYELHRLDIQTFFCDPYAPWQKGGVENAIGRLRRNIPRKTNLDTLTTRQLSNLVRAYNNTPRKCLDWHSPAEIFCSQVLHLECESIPSPLRGRLGWGVIVGRNERQTASVVKSSRSRHQLQPLLTEPCIHPSPQPPPQGGR
;
A
#
# COMPACT_ATOMS: atom_id res chain seq x y z
N MET A 1 53.37 -11.05 9.84
CA MET A 1 53.15 -9.67 9.36
C MET A 1 51.78 -9.55 8.73
N GLY A 2 50.88 -8.81 9.38
CA GLY A 2 49.49 -8.63 8.93
C GLY A 2 49.43 -7.70 7.72
N THR A 3 49.13 -8.26 6.55
CA THR A 3 49.03 -7.49 5.30
C THR A 3 47.59 -7.07 5.05
N LYS A 4 47.37 -5.78 4.83
CA LYS A 4 46.14 -5.30 4.19
C LYS A 4 45.99 -6.07 2.88
N TYR A 5 44.90 -6.82 2.72
CA TYR A 5 44.61 -7.54 1.48
C TYR A 5 44.53 -6.56 0.30
N THR A 6 45.49 -6.65 -0.61
CA THR A 6 45.54 -5.85 -1.84
C THR A 6 44.98 -6.66 -3.01
N GLN A 7 44.12 -6.02 -3.79
CA GLN A 7 43.50 -6.63 -4.97
C GLN A 7 44.46 -6.53 -6.15
N LEU A 8 44.39 -7.48 -7.07
CA LEU A 8 45.13 -7.37 -8.33
C LEU A 8 44.75 -6.08 -9.06
N SER A 9 45.74 -5.37 -9.60
CA SER A 9 45.57 -4.20 -10.44
C SER A 9 45.10 -4.60 -11.84
N ALA A 10 44.75 -3.62 -12.69
CA ALA A 10 44.42 -3.89 -14.08
C ALA A 10 45.65 -4.44 -14.86
N GLU A 11 46.84 -3.95 -14.52
CA GLU A 11 48.12 -4.38 -15.11
C GLU A 11 48.47 -5.81 -14.70
N GLU A 12 48.37 -6.14 -13.40
CA GLU A 12 48.60 -7.50 -12.90
C GLU A 12 47.64 -8.51 -13.57
N ARG A 13 46.38 -8.09 -13.83
CA ARG A 13 45.42 -8.92 -14.59
C ARG A 13 45.81 -9.11 -16.05
N ALA A 14 46.44 -8.12 -16.68
CA ALA A 14 46.92 -8.22 -18.06
C ALA A 14 48.13 -9.16 -18.16
N ILE A 15 49.08 -9.05 -17.23
CA ILE A 15 50.23 -9.96 -17.12
C ILE A 15 49.74 -11.39 -16.85
N LEU A 16 48.79 -11.57 -15.92
CA LEU A 16 48.18 -12.87 -15.65
C LEU A 16 47.56 -13.49 -16.91
N ALA A 17 46.82 -12.71 -17.70
CA ALA A 17 46.21 -13.20 -18.94
C ALA A 17 47.26 -13.63 -19.97
N SER A 18 48.35 -12.87 -20.11
CA SER A 18 49.46 -13.19 -21.01
C SER A 18 50.19 -14.47 -20.58
N LEU A 19 50.50 -14.61 -19.28
CA LEU A 19 51.17 -15.80 -18.75
C LEU A 19 50.29 -17.05 -18.82
N GLN A 20 48.98 -16.91 -18.63
CA GLN A 20 48.05 -18.01 -18.79
C GLN A 20 47.95 -18.46 -20.26
N ALA A 21 47.97 -17.52 -21.22
CA ALA A 21 47.98 -17.84 -22.65
C ALA A 21 49.27 -18.56 -23.09
N LYS A 22 50.32 -18.48 -22.28
CA LYS A 22 51.60 -19.22 -22.44
C LYS A 22 51.67 -20.49 -21.58
N ASP A 23 50.53 -20.97 -21.08
CA ASP A 23 50.38 -22.20 -20.28
C ASP A 23 51.22 -22.25 -18.99
N HIS A 24 51.57 -21.10 -18.40
CA HIS A 24 52.23 -21.09 -17.10
C HIS A 24 51.29 -21.61 -16.00
N SER A 25 51.86 -22.41 -15.09
CA SER A 25 51.14 -22.90 -13.91
C SER A 25 50.80 -21.77 -12.94
N ILE A 26 49.78 -21.96 -12.11
CA ILE A 26 49.35 -20.99 -11.08
C ILE A 26 50.52 -20.58 -10.17
N ARG A 27 51.44 -21.49 -9.85
CA ARG A 27 52.61 -21.19 -8.99
C ARG A 27 53.65 -20.33 -9.70
N GLN A 28 53.87 -20.55 -11.01
CA GLN A 28 54.78 -19.71 -11.81
C GLN A 28 54.21 -18.30 -11.98
N ILE A 29 52.90 -18.18 -12.24
CA ILE A 29 52.21 -16.89 -12.34
C ILE A 29 52.27 -16.15 -11.00
N ALA A 30 52.06 -16.87 -9.90
CA ALA A 30 52.15 -16.32 -8.55
C ALA A 30 53.54 -15.76 -8.23
N ALA A 31 54.60 -16.50 -8.58
CA ALA A 31 55.98 -16.03 -8.43
C ALA A 31 56.28 -14.81 -9.31
N ALA A 32 55.84 -14.81 -10.57
CA ALA A 32 56.06 -13.70 -11.51
C ALA A 32 55.36 -12.39 -11.09
N LEU A 33 54.23 -12.49 -10.39
CA LEU A 33 53.45 -11.34 -9.90
C LEU A 33 53.76 -10.96 -8.45
N ASP A 34 54.65 -11.69 -7.78
CA ASP A 34 54.89 -11.59 -6.33
C ASP A 34 53.59 -11.65 -5.51
N ARG A 35 52.73 -12.63 -5.85
CA ARG A 35 51.42 -12.84 -5.20
C ARG A 35 51.31 -14.26 -4.65
N PRO A 36 50.53 -14.48 -3.56
CA PRO A 36 50.20 -15.83 -3.14
C PRO A 36 49.46 -16.60 -4.24
N ALA A 37 49.81 -17.87 -4.46
CA ALA A 37 49.13 -18.73 -5.45
C ALA A 37 47.62 -18.84 -5.21
N SER A 38 47.18 -18.75 -3.95
CA SER A 38 45.76 -18.72 -3.60
C SER A 38 45.03 -17.47 -4.11
N THR A 39 45.71 -16.34 -4.29
CA THR A 39 45.15 -15.12 -4.88
C THR A 39 44.90 -15.33 -6.37
N ILE A 40 45.88 -15.87 -7.10
CA ILE A 40 45.78 -16.16 -8.53
C ILE A 40 44.68 -17.19 -8.81
N SER A 41 44.64 -18.28 -8.03
CA SER A 41 43.59 -19.30 -8.15
C SER A 41 42.18 -18.73 -7.93
N ARG A 42 41.99 -17.90 -6.89
CA ARG A 42 40.69 -17.26 -6.61
C ARG A 42 40.30 -16.27 -7.70
N GLU A 43 41.26 -15.53 -8.26
CA GLU A 43 41.02 -14.60 -9.38
C GLU A 43 40.52 -15.38 -10.60
N LEU A 44 41.27 -16.38 -11.06
CA LEU A 44 40.90 -17.23 -12.20
C LEU A 44 39.53 -17.88 -12.00
N LYS A 45 39.28 -18.48 -10.83
CA LYS A 45 37.99 -19.11 -10.52
C LYS A 45 36.81 -18.15 -10.59
N ARG A 46 37.00 -16.89 -10.16
CA ARG A 46 35.91 -15.90 -10.09
C ARG A 46 35.70 -15.16 -11.41
N ASN A 47 36.74 -14.99 -12.21
CA ASN A 47 36.76 -14.05 -13.33
C ASN A 47 36.94 -14.69 -14.71
N THR A 48 37.02 -16.01 -14.79
CA THR A 48 37.00 -16.75 -16.06
C THR A 48 35.56 -16.90 -16.56
N GLY A 49 35.28 -16.47 -17.79
CA GLY A 49 33.99 -16.68 -18.43
C GLY A 49 33.90 -18.07 -19.07
N ARG A 50 32.72 -18.71 -18.99
CA ARG A 50 32.51 -20.08 -19.52
C ARG A 50 32.79 -20.23 -21.02
N GLN A 51 32.59 -19.18 -21.81
CA GLN A 51 32.77 -19.19 -23.27
C GLN A 51 34.02 -18.43 -23.73
N ILE A 52 34.45 -17.41 -22.99
CA ILE A 52 35.51 -16.47 -23.40
C ILE A 52 36.86 -16.72 -22.73
N GLY A 53 36.93 -17.70 -21.82
CA GLY A 53 38.10 -17.93 -20.97
C GLY A 53 38.36 -16.76 -20.03
N TYR A 54 39.60 -16.64 -19.56
CA TYR A 54 40.00 -15.52 -18.73
C TYR A 54 40.53 -14.39 -19.61
N ARG A 55 39.95 -13.19 -19.45
CA ARG A 55 40.38 -11.96 -20.13
C ARG A 55 40.56 -10.86 -19.11
N ALA A 56 41.69 -10.15 -19.17
CA ALA A 56 42.03 -9.11 -18.19
C ALA A 56 40.95 -8.01 -18.08
N VAL A 57 40.44 -7.51 -19.20
CA VAL A 57 39.40 -6.48 -19.24
C VAL A 57 38.09 -6.98 -18.63
N TYR A 58 37.67 -8.21 -18.96
CA TYR A 58 36.48 -8.83 -18.38
C TYR A 58 36.64 -9.06 -16.88
N ALA A 59 37.77 -9.59 -16.43
CA ALA A 59 38.10 -9.78 -15.02
C ALA A 59 38.08 -8.46 -14.24
N GLN A 60 38.59 -7.39 -14.83
CA GLN A 60 38.56 -6.05 -14.27
C GLN A 60 37.12 -5.53 -14.15
N GLN A 61 36.29 -5.69 -15.18
CA GLN A 61 34.88 -5.30 -15.16
C GLN A 61 34.10 -6.07 -14.08
N GLN A 62 34.27 -7.39 -14.00
CA GLN A 62 33.61 -8.22 -12.99
C GLN A 62 34.05 -7.87 -11.57
N THR A 63 35.34 -7.58 -11.38
CA THR A 63 35.86 -7.09 -10.10
C THR A 63 35.26 -5.74 -9.72
N ARG A 64 35.20 -4.79 -10.66
CA ARG A 64 34.55 -3.48 -10.45
C ARG A 64 33.07 -3.63 -10.13
N ALA A 65 32.35 -4.50 -10.85
CA ALA A 65 30.94 -4.78 -10.62
C ALA A 65 30.69 -5.33 -9.20
N ARG A 66 31.51 -6.28 -8.73
CA ARG A 66 31.42 -6.83 -7.36
C ARG A 66 31.78 -5.82 -6.28
N ARG A 67 32.69 -4.87 -6.57
CA ARG A 67 33.16 -3.86 -5.61
C ARG A 67 32.31 -2.60 -5.61
N TRP A 68 31.35 -2.47 -6.51
CA TRP A 68 30.50 -1.30 -6.56
C TRP A 68 29.70 -1.16 -5.26
N ARG A 69 29.82 0.01 -4.61
CA ARG A 69 29.25 0.30 -3.28
C ARG A 69 27.96 1.10 -3.32
N GLY A 70 27.41 1.36 -4.50
CA GLY A 70 26.16 2.10 -4.63
C GLY A 70 24.93 1.28 -4.19
N SER A 71 23.79 1.95 -4.09
CA SER A 71 22.54 1.28 -3.73
C SER A 71 21.95 0.54 -4.92
N ARG A 72 21.23 -0.58 -4.75
CA ARG A 72 20.57 -1.27 -5.88
C ARG A 72 19.69 -0.33 -6.73
N LEU A 73 19.10 0.70 -6.12
CA LEU A 73 18.30 1.73 -6.78
C LEU A 73 19.12 2.66 -7.69
N GLU A 74 20.43 2.78 -7.50
CA GLU A 74 21.29 3.51 -8.44
C GLU A 74 21.62 2.68 -9.69
N ARG A 75 21.60 1.34 -9.58
CA ARG A 75 21.89 0.43 -10.69
C ARG A 75 20.66 0.14 -11.56
N ASP A 76 19.49 0.07 -10.94
CA ASP A 76 18.24 -0.28 -11.61
C ASP A 76 17.30 0.92 -11.67
N ALA A 77 17.33 1.63 -12.81
CA ALA A 77 16.53 2.83 -13.02
C ALA A 77 15.02 2.56 -13.02
N LYS A 78 14.59 1.37 -13.45
CA LYS A 78 13.18 0.96 -13.46
C LYS A 78 12.69 0.75 -12.03
N LEU A 79 13.44 -0.04 -11.24
CA LEU A 79 13.12 -0.25 -9.83
C LEU A 79 13.14 1.06 -9.03
N ARG A 80 14.14 1.93 -9.30
CA ARG A 80 14.19 3.27 -8.69
C ARG A 80 12.95 4.07 -8.98
N ARG A 81 12.48 4.10 -10.23
CA ARG A 81 11.26 4.83 -10.61
C ARG A 81 10.06 4.31 -9.85
N GLN A 82 9.84 2.98 -9.84
CA GLN A 82 8.72 2.37 -9.12
C GLN A 82 8.74 2.67 -7.62
N VAL A 83 9.92 2.60 -6.98
CA VAL A 83 10.08 2.93 -5.57
C VAL A 83 9.76 4.42 -5.32
N LEU A 84 10.32 5.32 -6.11
CA LEU A 84 10.09 6.75 -5.97
C LEU A 84 8.63 7.13 -6.22
N ASP A 85 7.96 6.50 -7.19
CA ASP A 85 6.55 6.76 -7.48
C ASP A 85 5.65 6.35 -6.31
N GLY A 86 5.93 5.20 -5.67
CA GLY A 86 5.24 4.79 -4.44
C GLY A 86 5.49 5.77 -3.28
N LEU A 87 6.74 6.17 -3.07
CA LEU A 87 7.09 7.14 -2.02
C LEU A 87 6.46 8.52 -2.26
N LYS A 88 6.38 9.00 -3.50
CA LYS A 88 5.68 10.25 -3.89
C LYS A 88 4.19 10.20 -3.57
N LYS A 89 3.57 9.03 -3.66
CA LYS A 89 2.18 8.80 -3.22
C LYS A 89 2.02 8.79 -1.69
N GLY A 90 3.10 8.95 -0.93
CA GLY A 90 3.11 8.95 0.53
C GLY A 90 3.16 7.56 1.16
N TRP A 91 3.47 6.53 0.37
CA TRP A 91 3.64 5.17 0.89
C TRP A 91 4.93 5.08 1.71
N SER A 92 4.89 4.30 2.79
CA SER A 92 6.11 3.96 3.53
C SER A 92 7.00 3.00 2.73
N PRO A 93 8.32 2.96 3.01
CA PRO A 93 9.22 1.96 2.42
C PRO A 93 8.70 0.53 2.53
N GLU A 94 8.13 0.15 3.68
CA GLU A 94 7.55 -1.19 3.88
C GLU A 94 6.36 -1.47 2.93
N GLN A 95 5.49 -0.48 2.72
CA GLN A 95 4.35 -0.60 1.80
C GLN A 95 4.79 -0.69 0.34
N VAL A 96 5.82 0.07 -0.04
CA VAL A 96 6.40 -0.01 -1.38
C VAL A 96 7.00 -1.41 -1.62
N CYS A 97 7.75 -1.93 -0.65
CA CYS A 97 8.31 -3.28 -0.71
C CYS A 97 7.22 -4.33 -0.89
N GLY A 98 6.25 -4.38 0.02
CA GLY A 98 5.18 -5.39 -0.03
C GLY A 98 4.33 -5.31 -1.30
N TRP A 99 4.04 -4.11 -1.79
CA TRP A 99 3.37 -3.94 -3.08
C TRP A 99 4.20 -4.48 -4.25
N LEU A 100 5.51 -4.18 -4.29
CA LEU A 100 6.40 -4.71 -5.34
C LEU A 100 6.50 -6.23 -5.30
N GLU A 101 6.54 -6.82 -4.11
CA GLU A 101 6.61 -8.26 -3.93
C GLU A 101 5.35 -8.96 -4.45
N ARG A 102 4.18 -8.44 -4.10
CA ARG A 102 2.89 -8.92 -4.61
C ARG A 102 2.82 -8.84 -6.14
N GLN A 103 3.24 -7.72 -6.73
CA GLN A 103 3.19 -7.51 -8.18
C GLN A 103 4.18 -8.40 -8.96
N GLN A 104 5.31 -8.75 -8.36
CA GLN A 104 6.36 -9.53 -9.03
C GLN A 104 6.43 -11.00 -8.60
N GLY A 105 5.62 -11.41 -7.63
CA GLY A 105 5.61 -12.77 -7.08
C GLY A 105 6.90 -13.20 -6.38
N ARG A 106 7.79 -12.25 -6.03
CA ARG A 106 9.10 -12.54 -5.42
C ARG A 106 9.61 -11.35 -4.62
N HIS A 107 10.50 -11.60 -3.66
CA HIS A 107 11.18 -10.53 -2.92
C HIS A 107 11.99 -9.64 -3.87
N VAL A 108 11.64 -8.34 -3.94
CA VAL A 108 12.28 -7.39 -4.85
C VAL A 108 13.35 -6.57 -4.13
N ILE A 109 13.02 -5.91 -3.02
CA ILE A 109 13.91 -5.01 -2.29
C ILE A 109 13.47 -4.92 -0.84
N SER A 110 14.43 -4.83 0.09
CA SER A 110 14.11 -4.67 1.52
C SER A 110 13.79 -3.21 1.87
N PRO A 111 12.94 -2.95 2.89
CA PRO A 111 12.65 -1.59 3.36
C PRO A 111 13.93 -0.83 3.76
N GLU A 112 14.88 -1.54 4.38
CA GLU A 112 16.18 -0.99 4.78
C GLU A 112 17.00 -0.49 3.58
N SER A 113 16.92 -1.18 2.44
CA SER A 113 17.60 -0.72 1.22
C SER A 113 17.05 0.61 0.73
N ILE A 114 15.73 0.83 0.86
CA ILE A 114 15.08 2.11 0.53
C ILE A 114 15.49 3.18 1.54
N TYR A 115 15.49 2.89 2.85
CA TYR A 115 15.95 3.84 3.87
C TYR A 115 17.40 4.27 3.65
N ARG A 116 18.31 3.32 3.44
CA ARG A 116 19.73 3.60 3.15
C ARG A 116 19.90 4.41 1.87
N PHE A 117 19.09 4.16 0.85
CA PHE A 117 19.11 4.98 -0.36
C PHE A 117 18.70 6.42 -0.08
N ILE A 118 17.59 6.64 0.63
CA ILE A 118 17.11 7.99 1.01
C ILE A 118 18.18 8.72 1.83
N GLN A 119 18.76 8.06 2.84
CA GLN A 119 19.84 8.65 3.64
C GLN A 119 21.07 8.99 2.80
N ALA A 120 21.50 8.10 1.90
CA ALA A 120 22.62 8.36 1.00
C ALA A 120 22.37 9.57 0.09
N GLN A 121 21.14 9.76 -0.41
CA GLN A 121 20.79 10.96 -1.20
C GLN A 121 20.86 12.24 -0.36
N ILE A 122 20.34 12.22 0.88
CA ILE A 122 20.44 13.36 1.82
C ILE A 122 21.90 13.72 2.05
N THR A 123 22.74 12.74 2.40
CA THR A 123 24.15 12.98 2.71
C THR A 123 24.92 13.47 1.49
N ARG A 124 24.68 12.90 0.30
CA ARG A 124 25.41 13.25 -0.92
C ARG A 124 25.07 14.64 -1.44
N HIS A 125 23.79 14.99 -1.46
CA HIS A 125 23.32 16.24 -2.09
C HIS A 125 23.07 17.35 -1.08
N LYS A 126 23.16 17.06 0.23
CA LYS A 126 22.71 17.94 1.32
C LYS A 126 21.27 18.42 1.15
N ASP A 127 20.47 17.69 0.37
CA ASP A 127 19.07 17.98 0.13
C ASP A 127 18.22 17.23 1.15
N TYR A 128 17.77 17.95 2.17
CA TYR A 128 16.94 17.38 3.20
C TYR A 128 15.49 17.12 2.76
N ARG A 129 15.07 17.56 1.57
CA ARG A 129 13.71 17.33 1.06
C ARG A 129 13.41 15.84 0.86
N TRP A 130 14.43 15.02 0.67
CA TRP A 130 14.31 13.57 0.63
C TRP A 130 13.62 12.96 1.87
N ARG A 131 13.61 13.64 3.02
CA ARG A 131 12.85 13.20 4.21
C ARG A 131 11.33 13.25 4.01
N HIS A 132 10.83 14.04 3.06
CA HIS A 132 9.40 14.15 2.77
C HIS A 132 8.83 12.87 2.14
N TYR A 133 9.68 12.00 1.59
CA TYR A 133 9.29 10.65 1.19
C TYR A 133 8.99 9.73 2.37
N LEU A 134 9.35 10.12 3.60
CA LEU A 134 9.08 9.31 4.78
C LEU A 134 7.77 9.73 5.47
N PRO A 135 6.93 8.78 5.91
CA PRO A 135 5.58 9.03 6.43
C PRO A 135 5.44 10.08 7.55
N ARG A 136 6.51 10.37 8.28
CA ARG A 136 6.49 11.34 9.38
C ARG A 136 7.37 12.55 9.12
N ALA A 137 8.24 12.52 8.10
CA ALA A 137 9.20 13.58 7.77
C ALA A 137 9.97 14.20 8.96
N LYS A 138 10.04 13.49 10.11
CA LYS A 138 10.58 13.97 11.38
C LYS A 138 11.97 13.40 11.62
N SER A 139 12.88 14.23 12.13
CA SER A 139 14.23 13.82 12.57
C SER A 139 14.25 13.17 13.95
N LYS A 140 13.26 13.45 14.81
CA LYS A 140 13.13 12.87 16.16
C LYS A 140 11.70 12.46 16.49
N ARG A 141 11.54 11.39 17.28
CA ARG A 141 10.25 10.98 17.84
C ARG A 141 9.87 11.94 18.96
N GLY A 142 8.72 12.61 18.84
CA GLY A 142 8.19 13.46 19.92
C GLY A 142 7.71 12.63 21.12
N ARG A 143 7.63 13.25 22.30
CA ARG A 143 7.02 12.65 23.50
C ARG A 143 5.53 12.41 23.26
N ARG A 144 5.01 11.27 23.74
CA ARG A 144 3.56 11.03 23.80
C ARG A 144 3.01 11.85 24.98
N GLY A 145 2.00 12.70 24.74
CA GLY A 145 1.29 13.36 25.83
C GLY A 145 0.47 12.34 26.63
N ARG A 146 0.28 12.61 27.94
CA ARG A 146 -0.70 11.90 28.76
C ARG A 146 -2.11 12.37 28.34
N LYS A 147 -3.05 11.43 28.18
CA LYS A 147 -4.46 11.72 27.92
C LYS A 147 -5.18 11.97 29.26
N GLY A 148 -5.94 13.05 29.36
CA GLY A 148 -6.93 13.27 30.42
C GLY A 148 -8.23 12.51 30.10
N GLY A 149 -8.98 12.16 31.15
CA GLY A 149 -10.28 11.49 31.04
C GLY A 149 -11.41 12.47 30.72
N SER A 150 -12.52 11.94 30.18
CA SER A 150 -13.78 12.65 29.98
C SER A 150 -14.91 11.84 30.61
N SER A 151 -15.90 12.55 31.16
CA SER A 151 -17.07 12.02 31.85
C SER A 151 -18.00 11.30 30.88
N ALA A 152 -18.19 10.00 31.10
CA ALA A 152 -19.31 9.24 30.57
C ALA A 152 -20.51 9.50 31.49
N LEU A 153 -21.61 10.02 30.94
CA LEU A 153 -23.00 10.01 31.42
C LEU A 153 -23.75 10.96 30.46
N HIS A 154 -24.97 10.62 30.01
CA HIS A 154 -25.84 11.35 29.05
C HIS A 154 -25.81 10.94 27.55
N ILE A 155 -25.81 9.64 27.22
CA ILE A 155 -26.22 9.17 25.88
C ILE A 155 -27.42 8.25 26.05
N GLN A 156 -28.56 8.64 25.45
CA GLN A 156 -29.82 7.87 25.47
C GLN A 156 -29.68 6.63 24.59
N ASP A 157 -30.27 5.49 24.99
CA ASP A 157 -30.25 4.21 24.24
C ASP A 157 -28.85 3.68 23.90
N ARG A 158 -27.89 3.93 24.81
CA ARG A 158 -26.51 3.43 24.69
C ARG A 158 -26.48 1.91 24.85
N VAL A 159 -26.06 1.22 23.80
CA VAL A 159 -25.73 -0.22 23.83
C VAL A 159 -24.23 -0.40 24.00
N SER A 160 -23.83 -1.25 24.95
CA SER A 160 -22.41 -1.50 25.22
C SER A 160 -21.76 -2.28 24.07
N ILE A 161 -20.49 -2.03 23.77
CA ILE A 161 -19.73 -2.86 22.83
C ILE A 161 -19.61 -4.32 23.26
N ALA A 162 -19.79 -4.61 24.56
CA ALA A 162 -19.83 -5.98 25.08
C ALA A 162 -21.03 -6.79 24.55
N GLU A 163 -22.12 -6.12 24.16
CA GLU A 163 -23.33 -6.75 23.62
C GLU A 163 -23.23 -7.01 22.11
N ARG A 164 -22.12 -6.59 21.47
CA ARG A 164 -21.92 -6.82 20.04
C ARG A 164 -21.64 -8.30 19.77
N PRO A 165 -22.22 -8.91 18.71
CA PRO A 165 -21.95 -10.30 18.35
C PRO A 165 -20.45 -10.61 18.24
N ALA A 166 -20.02 -11.71 18.85
CA ALA A 166 -18.61 -12.09 18.91
C ALA A 166 -17.96 -12.26 17.52
N ALA A 167 -18.74 -12.68 16.52
CA ALA A 167 -18.33 -12.79 15.12
C ALA A 167 -17.85 -11.47 14.49
N VAL A 168 -18.13 -10.31 15.09
CA VAL A 168 -17.67 -8.99 14.62
C VAL A 168 -16.28 -8.61 15.19
N GLY A 169 -15.83 -9.32 16.22
CA GLY A 169 -14.58 -9.03 16.94
C GLY A 169 -13.32 -9.25 16.10
N ASP A 170 -13.30 -10.31 15.29
CA ASP A 170 -12.17 -10.78 14.49
C ASP A 170 -11.88 -9.92 13.24
N ARG A 171 -12.81 -9.01 12.89
CA ARG A 171 -12.75 -8.13 11.72
C ARG A 171 -12.75 -8.89 10.38
N SER A 172 -13.29 -10.11 10.35
CA SER A 172 -13.41 -10.93 9.14
C SER A 172 -14.66 -10.56 8.31
N VAL A 173 -15.73 -10.13 9.00
CA VAL A 173 -17.02 -9.83 8.39
C VAL A 173 -17.09 -8.37 7.94
N ALA A 174 -17.48 -8.17 6.67
CA ALA A 174 -17.71 -6.85 6.09
C ALA A 174 -18.93 -6.14 6.70
N GLY A 175 -18.98 -4.82 6.54
CA GLY A 175 -20.13 -4.03 6.97
C GLY A 175 -20.17 -3.65 8.45
N ASN A 176 -19.03 -3.80 9.13
CA ASN A 176 -18.85 -3.36 10.50
C ASN A 176 -17.98 -2.11 10.52
N TRP A 177 -18.53 -0.98 10.96
CA TRP A 177 -17.92 0.34 10.85
C TRP A 177 -17.47 0.88 12.21
N GLU A 178 -16.45 1.72 12.19
CA GLU A 178 -16.04 2.57 13.30
C GLU A 178 -16.21 4.03 12.88
N ALA A 179 -16.78 4.86 13.75
CA ALA A 179 -16.99 6.27 13.49
C ALA A 179 -16.21 7.16 14.46
N ASP A 180 -15.67 8.25 13.93
CA ASP A 180 -14.94 9.23 14.72
C ASP A 180 -15.01 10.62 14.10
N LEU A 181 -14.91 11.65 14.93
CA LEU A 181 -14.81 13.04 14.48
C LEU A 181 -13.36 13.52 14.50
N MET A 182 -12.86 13.84 13.31
CA MET A 182 -11.56 14.45 13.15
C MET A 182 -11.64 15.97 13.36
N MET A 183 -11.43 16.41 14.60
CA MET A 183 -11.54 17.84 15.00
C MET A 183 -10.37 18.74 14.55
N PHE A 184 -10.64 19.97 14.10
CA PHE A 184 -9.62 20.95 13.71
C PHE A 184 -9.43 22.05 14.77
N THR A 185 -8.39 22.89 14.63
CA THR A 185 -8.14 23.96 15.60
C THR A 185 -9.17 25.08 15.52
N ARG A 186 -9.76 25.32 14.34
CA ARG A 186 -10.86 26.27 14.19
C ARG A 186 -12.12 25.66 14.79
N TYR A 187 -12.81 26.43 15.61
CA TYR A 187 -14.03 25.99 16.28
C TYR A 187 -15.08 25.56 15.25
N GLY A 188 -15.80 24.47 15.56
CA GLY A 188 -16.87 23.94 14.71
C GLY A 188 -16.42 23.15 13.46
N GLN A 189 -15.13 23.17 13.10
CA GLN A 189 -14.65 22.43 11.93
C GLN A 189 -14.28 20.98 12.30
N ALA A 190 -14.99 20.03 11.68
CA ALA A 190 -14.75 18.60 11.84
C ALA A 190 -14.97 17.85 10.53
N LEU A 191 -14.32 16.69 10.42
CA LEU A 191 -14.61 15.70 9.39
C LEU A 191 -15.09 14.43 10.07
N LEU A 192 -16.24 13.92 9.62
CA LEU A 192 -16.72 12.60 10.01
C LEU A 192 -15.91 11.54 9.27
N ALA A 193 -15.29 10.63 10.02
CA ALA A 193 -14.53 9.51 9.48
C ALA A 193 -15.26 8.20 9.79
N LEU A 194 -15.62 7.45 8.75
CA LEU A 194 -16.21 6.13 8.84
C LEU A 194 -15.22 5.10 8.30
N HIS A 195 -14.78 4.20 9.17
CA HIS A 195 -13.76 3.21 8.85
C HIS A 195 -14.35 1.80 8.90
N GLU A 196 -14.36 1.11 7.78
CA GLU A 196 -14.83 -0.27 7.69
C GLU A 196 -13.76 -1.23 8.25
N ARG A 197 -14.17 -2.12 9.15
CA ARG A 197 -13.25 -2.89 9.99
C ARG A 197 -12.55 -4.02 9.24
N SER A 198 -13.13 -4.62 8.20
CA SER A 198 -12.51 -5.73 7.47
C SER A 198 -11.49 -5.23 6.43
N SER A 199 -11.98 -4.48 5.44
CA SER A 199 -11.26 -3.87 4.32
C SER A 199 -10.38 -2.69 4.70
N ARG A 200 -10.59 -2.05 5.86
CA ARG A 200 -9.92 -0.78 6.26
C ARG A 200 -10.29 0.42 5.38
N LEU A 201 -11.37 0.31 4.60
CA LEU A 201 -11.85 1.41 3.77
C LEU A 201 -12.22 2.58 4.67
N LEU A 202 -11.86 3.79 4.24
CA LEU A 202 -12.21 5.02 4.91
C LEU A 202 -13.14 5.84 4.02
N ILE A 203 -14.31 6.18 4.56
CA ILE A 203 -15.21 7.18 4.01
C ILE A 203 -15.10 8.42 4.89
N VAL A 204 -15.03 9.60 4.28
CA VAL A 204 -14.93 10.87 5.01
C VAL A 204 -16.00 11.83 4.51
N GLY A 205 -16.82 12.32 5.43
CA GLY A 205 -17.80 13.37 5.21
C GLY A 205 -17.41 14.68 5.87
N ARG A 206 -17.93 15.80 5.36
CA ARG A 206 -17.91 17.06 6.10
C ARG A 206 -19.07 17.06 7.08
N SER A 207 -18.80 17.46 8.31
CA SER A 207 -19.86 17.80 9.25
C SER A 207 -19.84 19.30 9.51
N ASN A 208 -20.99 19.95 9.39
CA ASN A 208 -21.16 21.36 9.75
C ASN A 208 -21.34 21.44 11.27
N GLY A 209 -20.23 21.28 12.01
CA GLY A 209 -20.24 21.25 13.47
C GLY A 209 -20.14 19.85 14.07
N LYS A 210 -20.46 19.79 15.38
CA LYS A 210 -20.38 18.60 16.24
C LYS A 210 -21.75 18.16 16.80
N HIS A 211 -22.83 18.67 16.22
CA HIS A 211 -24.19 18.39 16.69
C HIS A 211 -24.62 16.99 16.26
N ALA A 212 -25.32 16.28 17.14
CA ALA A 212 -25.61 14.87 16.96
C ALA A 212 -26.51 14.56 15.76
N GLU A 213 -27.53 15.38 15.51
CA GLU A 213 -28.47 15.21 14.39
C GLU A 213 -27.79 15.33 13.01
N PRO A 214 -27.07 16.43 12.69
CA PRO A 214 -26.33 16.52 11.43
C PRO A 214 -25.33 15.39 11.21
N ILE A 215 -24.78 14.82 12.28
CA ILE A 215 -23.85 13.70 12.20
C ILE A 215 -24.59 12.41 11.88
N ALA A 216 -25.71 12.12 12.55
CA ALA A 216 -26.54 10.96 12.24
C ALA A 216 -27.03 10.99 10.78
N ASP A 217 -27.49 12.15 10.29
CA ASP A 217 -27.88 12.34 8.89
C ASP A 217 -26.72 12.19 7.90
N ALA A 218 -25.53 12.69 8.26
CA ALA A 218 -24.35 12.51 7.43
C ALA A 218 -23.94 11.02 7.35
N ILE A 219 -24.00 10.28 8.45
CA ILE A 219 -23.75 8.83 8.46
C ILE A 219 -24.78 8.11 7.58
N ALA A 220 -26.07 8.42 7.77
CA ALA A 220 -27.16 7.85 7.00
C ALA A 220 -27.01 8.11 5.49
N SER A 221 -26.60 9.32 5.12
CA SER A 221 -26.37 9.70 3.72
C SER A 221 -25.16 8.97 3.10
N LEU A 222 -24.11 8.73 3.89
CA LEU A 222 -22.89 8.06 3.42
C LEU A 222 -23.04 6.53 3.32
N LEU A 223 -23.74 5.91 4.26
CA LEU A 223 -23.90 4.45 4.32
C LEU A 223 -25.21 3.97 3.68
N GLY A 224 -26.22 4.85 3.55
CA GLY A 224 -27.51 4.56 2.94
C GLY A 224 -27.44 3.89 1.56
N PRO A 225 -26.57 4.33 0.64
CA PRO A 225 -26.42 3.73 -0.68
C PRO A 225 -25.76 2.34 -0.70
N LEU A 226 -25.19 1.87 0.42
CA LEU A 226 -24.53 0.57 0.47
C LEU A 226 -25.56 -0.56 0.64
N PRO A 227 -25.30 -1.76 0.08
CA PRO A 227 -26.09 -2.95 0.35
C PRO A 227 -26.20 -3.23 1.85
N GLN A 228 -27.31 -3.82 2.29
CA GLN A 228 -27.57 -4.06 3.72
C GLN A 228 -26.44 -4.83 4.41
N SER A 229 -25.89 -5.86 3.76
CA SER A 229 -24.77 -6.66 4.25
C SER A 229 -23.49 -5.85 4.50
N LEU A 230 -23.33 -4.68 3.89
CA LEU A 230 -22.18 -3.78 4.08
C LEU A 230 -22.46 -2.63 5.05
N ARG A 231 -23.61 -2.62 5.73
CA ARG A 231 -23.98 -1.61 6.74
C ARG A 231 -24.68 -2.28 7.93
N GLN A 232 -24.00 -3.23 8.55
CA GLN A 232 -24.55 -4.04 9.64
C GLN A 232 -24.43 -3.33 10.98
N THR A 233 -23.23 -2.87 11.32
CA THR A 233 -22.96 -2.28 12.63
C THR A 233 -22.07 -1.04 12.55
N ILE A 234 -22.19 -0.16 13.53
CA ILE A 234 -21.31 0.99 13.72
C ILE A 234 -20.91 1.11 15.18
N THR A 235 -19.63 1.38 15.43
CA THR A 235 -19.07 1.57 16.77
C THR A 235 -18.63 3.02 16.97
N PHE A 236 -19.09 3.63 18.05
CA PHE A 236 -18.78 5.01 18.46
C PHE A 236 -17.96 5.04 19.76
N ASP A 237 -17.32 6.18 20.03
CA ASP A 237 -16.94 6.51 21.40
C ASP A 237 -18.10 7.18 22.14
N ASN A 238 -17.90 7.47 23.43
CA ASN A 238 -18.94 8.12 24.25
C ASN A 238 -19.01 9.64 24.04
N GLY A 239 -18.73 10.13 22.83
CA GLY A 239 -18.90 11.53 22.46
C GLY A 239 -20.37 11.92 22.33
N THR A 240 -20.74 13.10 22.82
CA THR A 240 -22.12 13.61 22.73
C THR A 240 -22.53 13.92 21.29
N GLU A 241 -21.55 14.09 20.40
CA GLU A 241 -21.76 14.18 18.95
C GLU A 241 -22.41 12.95 18.32
N PHE A 242 -22.47 11.81 19.02
CA PHE A 242 -23.10 10.58 18.56
C PHE A 242 -24.41 10.26 19.30
N ALA A 243 -24.96 11.21 20.07
CA ALA A 243 -26.13 10.97 20.93
C ALA A 243 -27.43 10.59 20.20
N ARG A 244 -27.54 10.87 18.89
CA ARG A 244 -28.69 10.51 18.04
C ARG A 244 -28.39 9.28 17.17
N HIS A 245 -27.54 8.37 17.64
CA HIS A 245 -27.17 7.15 16.92
C HIS A 245 -28.36 6.24 16.59
N TYR A 246 -29.40 6.24 17.43
CA TYR A 246 -30.59 5.41 17.27
C TYR A 246 -31.32 5.67 15.94
N GLU A 247 -31.16 6.84 15.34
CA GLU A 247 -31.71 7.14 14.01
C GLU A 247 -31.14 6.26 12.91
N LEU A 248 -29.95 5.69 13.11
CA LEU A 248 -29.35 4.76 12.15
C LEU A 248 -30.08 3.42 12.12
N HIS A 249 -30.88 3.10 13.13
CA HIS A 249 -31.70 1.88 13.17
C HIS A 249 -32.74 1.87 12.03
N ARG A 250 -33.15 3.04 11.51
CA ARG A 250 -34.00 3.15 10.31
C ARG A 250 -33.38 2.57 9.04
N LEU A 251 -32.06 2.35 9.04
CA LEU A 251 -31.29 1.72 7.98
C LEU A 251 -30.86 0.30 8.35
N ASP A 252 -31.45 -0.28 9.39
CA ASP A 252 -31.10 -1.58 9.97
C ASP A 252 -29.61 -1.66 10.39
N ILE A 253 -29.03 -0.52 10.80
CA ILE A 253 -27.66 -0.43 11.30
C ILE A 253 -27.69 -0.52 12.83
N GLN A 254 -27.07 -1.54 13.41
CA GLN A 254 -26.92 -1.65 14.86
C GLN A 254 -25.76 -0.76 15.36
N THR A 255 -25.93 -0.17 16.53
CA THR A 255 -25.03 0.86 17.06
C THR A 255 -24.46 0.44 18.41
N PHE A 256 -23.15 0.56 18.59
CA PHE A 256 -22.46 0.16 19.82
C PHE A 256 -21.51 1.24 20.31
N PHE A 257 -21.32 1.33 21.62
CA PHE A 257 -20.43 2.31 22.25
C PHE A 257 -19.27 1.65 22.98
N CYS A 258 -18.06 2.18 22.77
CA CYS A 258 -16.89 1.74 23.51
C CYS A 258 -17.06 1.94 25.03
N ASP A 259 -16.34 1.12 25.79
CA ASP A 259 -16.26 1.27 27.23
C ASP A 259 -15.47 2.54 27.59
N PRO A 260 -15.83 3.22 28.69
CA PRO A 260 -15.00 4.28 29.24
C PRO A 260 -13.55 3.81 29.40
N TYR A 261 -12.59 4.68 29.06
CA TYR A 261 -11.15 4.40 29.13
C TYR A 261 -10.64 3.24 28.25
N ALA A 262 -11.43 2.75 27.28
CA ALA A 262 -11.06 1.67 26.37
C ALA A 262 -10.86 2.10 24.90
N PRO A 263 -9.98 3.08 24.58
CA PRO A 263 -9.82 3.60 23.22
C PRO A 263 -9.34 2.55 22.20
N TRP A 264 -8.71 1.45 22.66
CA TRP A 264 -8.26 0.37 21.78
C TRP A 264 -9.41 -0.36 21.06
N GLN A 265 -10.64 -0.29 21.61
CA GLN A 265 -11.83 -0.89 21.01
C GLN A 265 -12.22 -0.24 19.66
N LYS A 266 -11.78 1.01 19.44
CA LYS A 266 -11.93 1.82 18.22
C LYS A 266 -10.59 2.14 17.53
N GLY A 267 -9.59 1.26 17.70
CA GLY A 267 -8.23 1.55 17.24
C GLY A 267 -8.05 1.64 15.71
N GLY A 268 -9.03 1.19 14.91
CA GLY A 268 -8.97 1.22 13.45
C GLY A 268 -9.12 2.62 12.89
N VAL A 269 -10.22 3.29 13.23
CA VAL A 269 -10.49 4.67 12.82
C VAL A 269 -9.46 5.66 13.39
N GLU A 270 -8.98 5.45 14.63
CA GLU A 270 -7.89 6.28 15.19
C GLU A 270 -6.61 6.19 14.33
N ASN A 271 -6.26 4.98 13.86
CA ASN A 271 -5.13 4.78 12.96
C ASN A 271 -5.36 5.46 11.60
N ALA A 272 -6.58 5.33 11.08
CA ALA A 272 -6.99 5.92 9.81
C ALA A 272 -6.89 7.45 9.82
N ILE A 273 -7.45 8.10 10.86
CA ILE A 273 -7.33 9.54 11.10
C ILE A 273 -5.86 9.93 11.26
N GLY A 274 -5.08 9.15 12.03
CA GLY A 274 -3.65 9.39 12.21
C GLY A 274 -2.85 9.39 10.88
N ARG A 275 -3.30 8.62 9.88
CA ARG A 275 -2.73 8.64 8.52
C ARG A 275 -3.21 9.85 7.71
N LEU A 276 -4.50 10.17 7.75
CA LEU A 276 -5.04 11.37 7.08
C LEU A 276 -4.41 12.66 7.61
N ARG A 277 -4.12 12.74 8.92
CA ARG A 277 -3.46 13.88 9.57
C ARG A 277 -2.11 14.26 8.96
N ARG A 278 -1.46 13.35 8.21
CA ARG A 278 -0.20 13.63 7.50
C ARG A 278 -0.41 14.65 6.39
N ASN A 279 -1.55 14.58 5.70
CA ASN A 279 -1.91 15.46 4.59
C ASN A 279 -2.91 16.54 5.02
N ILE A 280 -3.65 16.32 6.11
CA ILE A 280 -4.61 17.27 6.67
C ILE A 280 -4.26 17.58 8.15
N PRO A 281 -3.21 18.40 8.40
CA PRO A 281 -2.82 18.80 9.76
C PRO A 281 -3.96 19.41 10.57
N ARG A 282 -3.85 19.41 11.90
CA ARG A 282 -4.89 19.96 12.79
C ARG A 282 -5.18 21.45 12.55
N LYS A 283 -4.18 22.19 12.05
CA LYS A 283 -4.27 23.62 11.72
C LYS A 283 -4.88 23.92 10.34
N THR A 284 -5.19 22.89 9.53
CA THR A 284 -5.81 23.09 8.22
C THR A 284 -7.17 23.78 8.38
N ASN A 285 -7.41 24.81 7.57
CA ASN A 285 -8.73 25.42 7.45
C ASN A 285 -9.60 24.59 6.48
N LEU A 286 -10.68 23.99 6.97
CA LEU A 286 -11.55 23.15 6.14
C LEU A 286 -12.27 23.94 5.04
N ASP A 287 -12.49 25.25 5.22
CA ASP A 287 -13.13 26.11 4.21
C ASP A 287 -12.27 26.23 2.94
N THR A 288 -10.94 26.21 3.10
CA THR A 288 -9.98 26.28 1.98
C THR A 288 -9.73 24.93 1.31
N LEU A 289 -10.05 23.83 2.01
CA LEU A 289 -9.98 22.51 1.41
C LEU A 289 -11.18 22.38 0.49
N THR A 290 -11.01 21.99 -0.77
CA THR A 290 -12.14 21.73 -1.67
C THR A 290 -12.64 20.28 -1.50
N THR A 291 -13.90 20.01 -1.88
CA THR A 291 -14.43 18.64 -1.92
C THR A 291 -13.55 17.73 -2.77
N ARG A 292 -13.11 18.19 -3.96
CA ARG A 292 -12.22 17.44 -4.85
C ARG A 292 -10.88 17.09 -4.18
N GLN A 293 -10.27 18.05 -3.47
CA GLN A 293 -9.03 17.78 -2.73
C GLN A 293 -9.24 16.74 -1.62
N LEU A 294 -10.33 16.86 -0.86
CA LEU A 294 -10.68 15.88 0.18
C LEU A 294 -10.88 14.49 -0.43
N SER A 295 -11.67 14.37 -1.51
CA SER A 295 -11.88 13.10 -2.22
C SER A 295 -10.57 12.49 -2.73
N ASN A 296 -9.64 13.30 -3.27
CA ASN A 296 -8.33 12.82 -3.70
C ASN A 296 -7.48 12.30 -2.54
N LEU A 297 -7.55 12.94 -1.37
CA LEU A 297 -6.82 12.49 -0.18
C LEU A 297 -7.38 11.16 0.35
N VAL A 298 -8.70 11.01 0.39
CA VAL A 298 -9.37 9.77 0.77
C VAL A 298 -9.07 8.66 -0.24
N ARG A 299 -9.12 8.97 -1.55
CA ARG A 299 -8.74 8.04 -2.61
C ARG A 299 -7.29 7.57 -2.46
N ALA A 300 -6.35 8.48 -2.20
CA ALA A 300 -4.96 8.13 -1.97
C ALA A 300 -4.82 7.22 -0.73
N TYR A 301 -5.56 7.50 0.35
CA TYR A 301 -5.60 6.64 1.53
C TYR A 301 -6.11 5.23 1.19
N ASN A 302 -7.24 5.13 0.50
CA ASN A 302 -7.91 3.86 0.16
C ASN A 302 -7.16 3.04 -0.91
N ASN A 303 -6.31 3.68 -1.72
CA ASN A 303 -5.43 3.02 -2.69
C ASN A 303 -4.01 2.76 -2.15
N THR A 304 -3.79 2.96 -0.85
CA THR A 304 -2.49 2.66 -0.24
C THR A 304 -2.45 1.21 0.26
N PRO A 305 -1.52 0.37 -0.21
CA PRO A 305 -1.34 -1.02 0.25
C PRO A 305 -1.22 -1.15 1.77
N ARG A 306 -1.79 -2.23 2.33
CA ARG A 306 -1.78 -2.53 3.77
C ARG A 306 -1.21 -3.92 4.02
N LYS A 307 -0.24 -4.01 4.93
CA LYS A 307 0.34 -5.30 5.36
C LYS A 307 -0.71 -6.28 5.90
N CYS A 308 -1.68 -5.78 6.66
CA CYS A 308 -2.75 -6.59 7.22
C CYS A 308 -3.80 -7.05 6.20
N LEU A 309 -3.66 -6.66 4.93
CA LEU A 309 -4.50 -7.10 3.82
C LEU A 309 -3.61 -7.75 2.75
N ASP A 310 -2.48 -8.35 3.15
CA ASP A 310 -1.51 -8.96 2.24
C ASP A 310 -1.08 -8.05 1.08
N TRP A 311 -0.92 -6.76 1.40
CA TRP A 311 -0.56 -5.69 0.47
C TRP A 311 -1.59 -5.38 -0.62
N HIS A 312 -2.83 -5.82 -0.43
CA HIS A 312 -3.98 -5.22 -1.10
C HIS A 312 -4.28 -3.83 -0.53
N SER A 313 -4.91 -3.00 -1.36
CA SER A 313 -5.44 -1.72 -0.92
C SER A 313 -6.84 -1.88 -0.32
N PRO A 314 -7.24 -1.01 0.63
CA PRO A 314 -8.60 -1.01 1.15
C PRO A 314 -9.69 -0.94 0.07
N ALA A 315 -9.45 -0.16 -0.99
CA ALA A 315 -10.37 -0.09 -2.12
C ALA A 315 -10.49 -1.43 -2.86
N GLU A 316 -9.38 -2.16 -3.08
CA GLU A 316 -9.40 -3.47 -3.73
C GLU A 316 -10.25 -4.48 -2.93
N ILE A 317 -10.01 -4.57 -1.61
CA ILE A 317 -10.73 -5.49 -0.74
C ILE A 317 -12.22 -5.13 -0.67
N PHE A 318 -12.55 -3.86 -0.46
CA PHE A 318 -13.94 -3.44 -0.38
C PHE A 318 -14.69 -3.66 -1.71
N CYS A 319 -14.08 -3.34 -2.85
CA CYS A 319 -14.66 -3.64 -4.17
C CYS A 319 -14.95 -5.13 -4.35
N SER A 320 -14.04 -6.01 -3.95
CA SER A 320 -14.29 -7.46 -4.04
C SER A 320 -15.48 -7.90 -3.17
N GLN A 321 -15.68 -7.29 -2.01
CA GLN A 321 -16.84 -7.58 -1.15
C GLN A 321 -18.15 -7.12 -1.80
N VAL A 322 -18.18 -5.92 -2.39
CA VAL A 322 -19.36 -5.42 -3.11
C VAL A 322 -19.69 -6.32 -4.30
N LEU A 323 -18.69 -6.67 -5.12
CA LEU A 323 -18.88 -7.51 -6.30
C LEU A 323 -19.34 -8.93 -5.94
N HIS A 324 -18.82 -9.51 -4.86
CA HIS A 324 -19.25 -10.83 -4.39
C HIS A 324 -20.75 -10.84 -4.07
N LEU A 325 -21.23 -9.79 -3.39
CA LEU A 325 -22.65 -9.64 -3.04
C LEU A 325 -23.54 -9.43 -4.27
N GLU A 326 -23.08 -8.69 -5.27
CA GLU A 326 -23.79 -8.57 -6.55
C GLU A 326 -23.89 -9.92 -7.28
N CYS A 327 -22.87 -10.77 -7.22
CA CYS A 327 -22.91 -12.11 -7.82
C CYS A 327 -23.84 -13.08 -7.08
N GLU A 328 -23.85 -13.05 -5.75
CA GLU A 328 -24.74 -13.91 -4.94
C GLU A 328 -26.23 -13.54 -5.05
N SER A 329 -26.51 -12.27 -5.36
CA SER A 329 -27.88 -11.76 -5.57
C SER A 329 -28.42 -11.98 -6.98
N ILE A 330 -27.61 -12.50 -7.91
CA ILE A 330 -28.07 -12.98 -9.23
C ILE A 330 -28.36 -14.49 -9.10
N PRO A 331 -29.61 -14.95 -9.25
CA PRO A 331 -29.91 -16.38 -9.25
C PRO A 331 -29.13 -17.06 -10.37
N SER A 332 -28.32 -18.07 -10.04
CA SER A 332 -27.74 -18.95 -11.05
C SER A 332 -28.88 -19.56 -11.88
N PRO A 333 -28.87 -19.48 -13.23
CA PRO A 333 -29.85 -20.23 -14.00
C PRO A 333 -29.63 -21.70 -13.70
N LEU A 334 -30.71 -22.35 -13.25
CA LEU A 334 -30.76 -23.76 -12.88
C LEU A 334 -29.98 -24.61 -13.88
N ARG A 335 -29.03 -25.40 -13.36
CA ARG A 335 -28.25 -26.38 -14.11
C ARG A 335 -29.17 -27.53 -14.52
N GLY A 336 -29.96 -27.33 -15.58
CA GLY A 336 -30.73 -28.37 -16.24
C GLY A 336 -29.82 -29.18 -17.17
N ARG A 337 -29.65 -30.47 -16.86
CA ARG A 337 -29.08 -31.48 -17.78
C ARG A 337 -29.86 -31.46 -19.10
N LEU A 338 -29.19 -31.14 -20.21
CA LEU A 338 -29.39 -31.81 -21.51
C LEU A 338 -28.06 -31.78 -22.26
N GLY A 339 -27.63 -32.96 -22.71
CA GLY A 339 -26.48 -33.11 -23.60
C GLY A 339 -26.81 -32.66 -25.02
N TRP A 340 -25.74 -32.60 -25.82
CA TRP A 340 -25.61 -32.62 -27.29
C TRP A 340 -24.72 -31.49 -27.82
N GLY A 341 -23.64 -31.91 -28.50
CA GLY A 341 -23.33 -31.45 -29.85
C GLY A 341 -22.63 -30.09 -30.03
N VAL A 342 -21.37 -30.17 -30.45
CA VAL A 342 -20.57 -29.10 -31.07
C VAL A 342 -21.27 -28.55 -32.34
N ILE A 343 -21.16 -27.23 -32.61
CA ILE A 343 -20.75 -26.63 -33.90
C ILE A 343 -20.64 -25.09 -33.76
N VAL A 344 -19.58 -24.56 -34.36
CA VAL A 344 -19.18 -23.16 -34.49
C VAL A 344 -20.04 -22.43 -35.54
N GLY A 345 -20.44 -21.18 -35.30
CA GLY A 345 -21.08 -20.34 -36.32
C GLY A 345 -21.23 -18.87 -35.91
N ARG A 346 -20.71 -17.96 -36.75
CA ARG A 346 -20.70 -16.50 -36.61
C ARG A 346 -22.06 -15.84 -36.93
N ASN A 347 -22.19 -14.62 -36.38
CA ASN A 347 -22.87 -13.41 -36.87
C ASN A 347 -24.34 -13.09 -36.50
N GLU A 348 -24.42 -11.88 -35.93
CA GLU A 348 -25.38 -10.78 -36.12
C GLU A 348 -26.88 -10.91 -35.77
N ARG A 349 -27.27 -10.01 -34.84
CA ARG A 349 -28.53 -9.25 -34.73
C ARG A 349 -29.83 -10.06 -34.63
N GLN A 350 -30.41 -10.13 -33.43
CA GLN A 350 -31.61 -9.37 -33.05
C GLN A 350 -32.05 -9.66 -31.60
N THR A 351 -32.24 -8.56 -30.86
CA THR A 351 -33.25 -8.28 -29.82
C THR A 351 -33.75 -9.40 -28.89
N ALA A 352 -33.46 -9.27 -27.59
CA ALA A 352 -34.47 -9.40 -26.53
C ALA A 352 -33.99 -8.73 -25.23
N SER A 353 -34.90 -7.97 -24.65
CA SER A 353 -34.81 -7.22 -23.40
C SER A 353 -34.32 -8.05 -22.21
N VAL A 354 -33.27 -7.59 -21.53
CA VAL A 354 -32.96 -8.02 -20.16
C VAL A 354 -32.72 -6.78 -19.29
N VAL A 355 -33.67 -6.61 -18.37
CA VAL A 355 -33.70 -5.77 -17.16
C VAL A 355 -32.49 -4.84 -16.95
N LYS A 356 -32.70 -3.56 -17.24
CA LYS A 356 -31.88 -2.44 -16.73
C LYS A 356 -32.03 -2.36 -15.21
N SER A 357 -31.16 -3.03 -14.46
CA SER A 357 -30.83 -2.60 -13.09
C SER A 357 -29.59 -1.71 -13.16
N SER A 358 -29.76 -0.49 -13.67
CA SER A 358 -28.70 0.50 -13.87
C SER A 358 -28.59 1.53 -12.74
N ARG A 359 -29.25 1.30 -11.59
CA ARG A 359 -29.27 2.28 -10.47
C ARG A 359 -28.08 2.16 -9.50
N SER A 360 -27.46 1.00 -9.34
CA SER A 360 -26.34 0.81 -8.40
C SER A 360 -24.99 1.26 -8.95
N ARG A 361 -24.75 1.16 -10.27
CA ARG A 361 -23.46 1.58 -10.88
C ARG A 361 -23.22 3.09 -10.86
N HIS A 362 -24.25 3.92 -10.95
CA HIS A 362 -24.08 5.38 -11.04
C HIS A 362 -24.01 6.11 -9.69
N GLN A 363 -24.46 5.49 -8.59
CA GLN A 363 -24.40 6.14 -7.26
C GLN A 363 -23.11 5.81 -6.46
N LEU A 364 -22.39 4.75 -6.83
CA LEU A 364 -21.09 4.38 -6.22
C LEU A 364 -19.86 4.97 -6.97
N GLN A 365 -20.07 5.59 -8.13
CA GLN A 365 -19.00 6.16 -8.97
C GLN A 365 -18.08 7.21 -8.29
N PRO A 366 -18.53 8.03 -7.32
CA PRO A 366 -17.62 8.96 -6.65
C PRO A 366 -16.59 8.27 -5.74
N LEU A 367 -16.89 7.06 -5.26
CA LEU A 367 -16.03 6.28 -4.34
C LEU A 367 -15.16 5.25 -5.05
N LEU A 368 -15.54 4.79 -6.26
CA LEU A 368 -14.99 3.59 -6.91
C LEU A 368 -14.51 3.76 -8.37
N THR A 369 -14.15 4.96 -8.83
CA THR A 369 -13.67 5.13 -10.21
C THR A 369 -12.26 4.54 -10.45
N GLU A 370 -12.28 3.37 -11.10
CA GLU A 370 -11.27 2.59 -11.84
C GLU A 370 -9.87 2.38 -11.24
N PRO A 371 -9.43 1.12 -11.02
CA PRO A 371 -8.01 0.82 -11.10
C PRO A 371 -7.58 0.96 -12.57
N CYS A 372 -6.61 1.81 -12.85
CA CYS A 372 -5.91 1.79 -14.13
C CYS A 372 -5.29 0.39 -14.34
N ILE A 373 -6.03 -0.51 -14.98
CA ILE A 373 -5.46 -1.65 -15.67
C ILE A 373 -4.77 -1.06 -16.88
N HIS A 374 -3.49 -0.72 -16.74
CA HIS A 374 -2.66 -0.47 -17.91
C HIS A 374 -2.49 -1.81 -18.65
N PRO A 375 -2.97 -1.96 -19.89
CA PRO A 375 -2.53 -3.09 -20.69
C PRO A 375 -1.01 -2.99 -20.87
N SER A 376 -0.32 -4.11 -20.67
CA SER A 376 1.10 -4.22 -20.97
C SER A 376 1.34 -3.75 -22.41
N PRO A 377 2.34 -2.89 -22.69
CA PRO A 377 2.64 -2.54 -24.06
C PRO A 377 3.13 -3.80 -24.78
N GLN A 378 2.38 -4.22 -25.81
CA GLN A 378 2.86 -5.25 -26.74
C GLN A 378 4.15 -4.75 -27.41
N PRO A 379 5.15 -5.63 -27.62
CA PRO A 379 6.32 -5.26 -28.39
C PRO A 379 5.91 -4.95 -29.84
N PRO A 380 6.51 -3.94 -30.49
CA PRO A 380 6.21 -3.63 -31.88
C PRO A 380 6.60 -4.81 -32.78
N PRO A 381 5.89 -5.01 -33.90
CA PRO A 381 6.20 -6.07 -34.86
C PRO A 381 7.60 -5.85 -35.42
N GLN A 382 8.39 -6.92 -35.46
CA GLN A 382 9.64 -6.94 -36.20
C GLN A 382 9.31 -6.84 -37.68
N GLY A 383 9.47 -5.64 -38.24
CA GLY A 383 9.46 -5.43 -39.68
C GLY A 383 10.72 -6.03 -40.26
N GLY A 384 10.57 -7.15 -40.97
CA GLY A 384 11.59 -7.66 -41.87
C GLY A 384 11.62 -6.81 -43.14
N ARG A 385 12.79 -6.26 -43.44
CA ARG A 385 13.50 -6.35 -44.73
C ARG A 385 14.91 -5.81 -44.55
#